data_AF-A0A8T4P8A0-F1
#
_entry.id   AF-A0A8T4P8A0-F1
#
_cell.length_a   1.000
_cell.length_b   1.000
_cell.length_c   1.000
_cell.angle_alpha   90.00
_cell.angle_beta   90.00
_cell.angle_gamma   90.00
#
_symmetry.space_group_name_H-M   'P 1'
#
loop_
_entity.id
_entity.type
_entity.pdbx_description
1 polymer ?
#
loop_
_entity_poly.entity_id
_entity_poly.type
_entity_poly.pdbx_seq_one_letter_code
_entity_poly.pdbx_strand_id
1 'polypeptide(L)' 'MARLSEETGEIAREMNHLYGTKKKKFSEEKKELGQELSDVIFTVCCIANNSGINLQEYWTKMMKEKHYGRDNERFDRVS' A
#
# COMPACT_ATOMS: atom_id res chain seq x y z
N MET A 1 9.46 -11.12 -7.33
CA MET A 1 10.18 -9.83 -7.30
C MET A 1 9.89 -8.97 -8.52
N ALA A 2 10.13 -9.45 -9.75
CA ALA A 2 9.88 -8.66 -10.97
C ALA A 2 8.46 -8.07 -11.06
N ARG A 3 7.43 -8.87 -10.76
CA ARG A 3 6.03 -8.42 -10.83
C ARG A 3 5.67 -7.34 -9.80
N LEU A 4 6.13 -7.48 -8.56
CA LEU A 4 5.89 -6.47 -7.52
C LEU A 4 6.54 -5.11 -7.87
N SER A 5 7.74 -5.14 -8.43
CA SER A 5 8.44 -3.92 -8.87
C SER A 5 7.71 -3.21 -10.02
N GLU A 6 7.10 -3.99 -10.92
CA GLU A 6 6.30 -3.48 -12.03
C GLU A 6 5.04 -2.78 -11.52
N GLU A 7 4.20 -3.47 -10.73
CA GLU A 7 2.95 -2.88 -10.19
C GLU A 7 3.22 -1.63 -9.34
N THR A 8 4.32 -1.62 -8.57
CA THR A 8 4.71 -0.44 -7.77
C THR A 8 5.09 0.75 -8.67
N GLY A 9 5.73 0.49 -9.81
CA GLY A 9 6.05 1.51 -10.80
C GLY A 9 4.82 2.09 -11.48
N GLU A 10 3.82 1.25 -11.75
CA GLU A 10 2.54 1.66 -12.31
C GLU A 10 1.75 2.55 -11.33
N ILE A 11 1.68 2.16 -10.04
CA ILE A 11 1.11 3.02 -8.98
C ILE A 11 1.82 4.37 -8.91
N ALA A 12 3.16 4.37 -8.90
CA ALA A 12 3.93 5.61 -8.79
C ALA A 12 3.64 6.56 -9.97
N ARG A 13 3.47 6.00 -11.17
CA ARG A 13 3.08 6.76 -12.37
C ARG A 13 1.69 7.34 -12.23
N GLU A 14 0.71 6.54 -11.79
CA GLU A 14 -0.68 6.99 -11.67
C GLU A 14 -0.86 8.02 -10.55
N MET A 15 -0.16 7.85 -9.43
CA MET A 15 -0.12 8.86 -8.35
C MET A 15 0.43 10.20 -8.85
N ASN A 16 1.44 10.19 -9.72
CA ASN A 16 1.96 11.42 -10.34
C ASN A 16 0.94 12.06 -11.27
N HIS A 17 0.15 11.26 -12.00
CA HIS A 17 -0.93 11.79 -12.83
C HIS A 17 -2.07 12.41 -12.03
N LEU A 18 -2.42 11.82 -10.89
CA LEU A 18 -3.54 12.27 -10.04
C LEU A 18 -3.18 13.46 -9.17
N TYR A 19 -1.97 13.47 -8.60
CA TYR A 19 -1.57 14.42 -7.56
C TYR A 19 -0.31 15.23 -7.91
N GLY A 20 0.40 14.85 -8.98
CA GLY A 20 1.63 15.50 -9.42
C GLY A 20 1.40 16.59 -10.47
N THR A 21 2.50 17.14 -10.97
CA THR A 21 2.50 18.24 -11.93
C THR A 21 2.33 17.79 -13.38
N LYS A 22 2.48 16.49 -13.66
CA LYS A 22 2.35 15.93 -15.01
C LYS A 22 0.95 15.40 -15.24
N LYS A 23 0.19 16.07 -16.11
CA LYS A 23 -1.12 15.58 -16.55
C LYS A 23 -0.98 14.38 -17.49
N LYS A 24 -1.84 13.39 -17.29
CA LYS A 24 -1.98 12.19 -18.13
C LYS A 24 -2.27 12.59 -19.57
N LYS A 25 -1.61 11.95 -20.55
CA LYS A 25 -1.91 12.19 -21.97
C LYS A 25 -3.21 11.48 -22.34
N PHE A 26 -3.97 12.06 -23.26
CA PHE A 26 -5.25 11.50 -23.71
C PHE A 26 -5.12 10.12 -24.39
N SER A 27 -3.92 9.78 -24.87
CA SER A 27 -3.60 8.52 -25.51
C SER A 27 -3.18 7.41 -24.53
N GLU A 28 -3.03 7.70 -23.24
CA GLU A 28 -2.65 6.70 -22.24
C GLU A 28 -3.89 5.92 -21.77
N GLU A 29 -3.74 4.60 -21.70
CA GLU A 29 -4.79 3.73 -21.18
C GLU A 29 -5.17 4.14 -19.76
N LYS A 30 -6.49 4.20 -19.52
CA LYS A 30 -7.03 4.65 -18.24
C LYS A 30 -7.04 3.47 -17.26
N LYS A 31 -5.87 3.11 -16.74
CA LYS A 31 -5.74 2.25 -15.57
C LYS A 31 -6.15 3.02 -14.32
N GLU A 32 -7.05 2.45 -13.52
CA GLU A 32 -7.52 3.05 -12.28
C GLU A 32 -6.56 2.73 -11.13
N LEU A 33 -6.22 3.73 -10.32
CA LEU A 33 -5.32 3.54 -9.17
C LEU A 33 -5.78 2.41 -8.24
N GLY A 34 -7.09 2.21 -8.09
CA GLY A 34 -7.64 1.11 -7.29
C GLY A 34 -7.29 -0.29 -7.82
N GLN A 35 -7.20 -0.45 -9.13
CA GLN A 35 -6.82 -1.72 -9.76
C GLN A 35 -5.34 -2.03 -9.47
N GLU A 36 -4.45 -1.06 -9.72
CA GLU A 36 -3.01 -1.21 -9.47
C GLU A 36 -2.70 -1.47 -7.98
N LEU A 37 -3.41 -0.81 -7.07
CA LEU A 37 -3.32 -1.08 -5.63
C LEU A 37 -3.76 -2.51 -5.30
N SER A 38 -4.81 -3.01 -5.97
CA SER A 38 -5.33 -4.36 -5.76
C SER A 38 -4.33 -5.42 -6.25
N ASP A 39 -3.67 -5.18 -7.40
CA ASP A 39 -2.67 -6.08 -7.96
C ASP A 39 -1.42 -6.19 -7.06
N VAL A 40 -1.02 -5.09 -6.41
CA VAL A 40 0.03 -5.12 -5.38
C VAL A 40 -0.38 -5.95 -4.17
N ILE A 41 -1.58 -5.73 -3.63
CA ILE A 41 -2.07 -6.50 -2.48
C ILE A 41 -2.12 -7.99 -2.82
N PHE A 42 -2.67 -8.35 -3.98
CA PHE A 42 -2.73 -9.73 -4.45
C PHE A 42 -1.33 -10.35 -4.54
N THR A 43 -0.39 -9.65 -5.17
CA THR A 43 1.00 -10.12 -5.30
C THR A 43 1.66 -10.33 -3.93
N VAL A 44 1.46 -9.42 -2.98
CA VAL A 44 1.98 -9.55 -1.61
C VAL A 44 1.37 -10.76 -0.90
N CYS A 45 0.07 -10.98 -1.04
CA CYS A 45 -0.61 -12.15 -0.49
C CYS A 45 -0.04 -13.46 -1.07
N CYS A 46 0.19 -13.53 -2.38
CA CYS A 46 0.81 -14.68 -3.02
C CYS A 46 2.23 -14.96 -2.48
N ILE A 47 3.04 -13.93 -2.31
CA ILE A 47 4.39 -14.05 -1.74
C ILE A 47 4.31 -14.61 -0.32
N ALA A 48 3.43 -14.05 0.53
CA ALA A 48 3.31 -14.49 1.91
C ALA A 48 2.83 -15.95 2.01
N ASN A 49 1.83 -16.34 1.22
CA ASN A 49 1.32 -17.71 1.17
C ASN A 49 2.44 -18.69 0.75
N ASN A 50 3.20 -18.36 -0.29
CA ASN A 50 4.30 -19.20 -0.77
C ASN A 50 5.46 -19.30 0.24
N SER A 51 5.66 -18.27 1.06
CA SER A 51 6.69 -18.25 2.10
C SER A 51 6.21 -18.76 3.47
N GLY A 52 4.96 -19.19 3.60
CA GLY A 52 4.38 -19.65 4.87
C GLY A 52 4.22 -18.54 5.92
N ILE A 53 4.13 -17.28 5.48
CA ILE A 53 4.02 -16.12 6.36
C ILE A 53 2.54 -15.83 6.64
N ASN A 54 2.16 -15.78 7.92
CA ASN A 54 0.83 -15.33 8.34
C ASN A 54 0.77 -13.80 8.37
N LEU A 55 0.32 -13.18 7.27
CA LEU A 55 0.21 -11.71 7.17
C LEU A 55 -0.70 -11.11 8.26
N GLN A 56 -1.76 -11.80 8.67
CA GLN A 56 -2.70 -11.30 9.67
C GLN A 56 -2.03 -11.17 11.05
N GLU A 57 -1.19 -12.13 11.43
CA GLU A 57 -0.44 -12.10 12.67
C GLU A 57 0.55 -10.92 12.69
N TYR A 58 1.37 -10.79 11.63
CA TYR A 58 2.34 -9.70 11.51
C TYR A 58 1.67 -8.34 11.40
N TRP A 59 0.55 -8.23 10.69
CA TRP A 59 -0.26 -7.02 10.63
C TRP A 59 -0.75 -6.61 12.02
N THR A 60 -1.36 -7.55 12.76
CA THR A 60 -1.87 -7.31 14.11
C THR A 60 -0.76 -6.87 15.07
N LYS A 61 0.40 -7.52 15.01
CA LYS A 61 1.58 -7.15 15.81
C LYS A 61 2.06 -5.74 15.47
N MET A 62 2.19 -5.42 14.18
CA MET A 62 2.64 -4.12 13.70
C MET A 62 1.69 -2.98 14.11
N MET A 63 0.37 -3.19 13.99
CA MET A 63 -0.62 -2.20 14.45
C MET A 63 -0.55 -1.99 15.96
N LYS A 64 -0.40 -3.06 16.76
CA LYS A 64 -0.26 -2.95 18.22
C LYS A 64 1.03 -2.28 18.65
N GLU A 65 2.17 -2.60 18.05
CA GLU A 65 3.47 -2.12 18.52
C GLU A 65 3.85 -0.75 17.97
N LYS A 66 3.50 -0.44 16.71
CA LYS A 66 3.96 0.76 16.02
C LYS A 66 2.92 1.86 15.92
N HIS A 67 1.64 1.52 15.77
CA HIS A 67 0.59 2.48 15.44
C HIS A 67 -0.36 2.79 16.62
N TYR A 68 -0.75 1.80 17.42
CA TYR A 68 -1.69 2.01 18.54
C TYR A 68 -1.05 1.94 19.93
N GLY A 69 -0.09 1.03 20.16
CA GLY A 69 0.55 0.87 21.48
C GLY A 69 1.49 2.00 21.86
N ARG A 70 1.85 2.88 20.92
CA ARG A 70 2.58 4.13 21.17
C ARG A 70 1.67 5.35 21.38
N ASP A 71 0.36 5.22 21.16
CA ASP A 71 -0.60 6.34 21.21
C ASP A 71 -1.43 6.40 22.50
N ASN A 72 -1.27 5.44 23.41
CA ASN A 72 -1.96 5.45 24.71
C ASN A 72 -1.49 6.57 25.67
N GLU A 73 -0.44 7.32 25.35
CA GLU A 73 0.07 8.44 26.17
C GLU A 73 -0.04 9.82 25.48
N ARG A 74 -0.65 9.91 24.29
CA ARG A 74 -0.58 11.15 23.48
C ARG A 74 -1.79 12.10 23.61
N PHE A 75 -2.86 11.65 24.26
CA PHE A 75 -4.00 12.51 24.58
C PHE A 75 -4.35 12.36 26.06
N ASP A 76 -3.47 12.89 26.92
CA ASP A 76 -3.92 13.33 28.24
C ASP A 76 -5.06 14.31 28.02
N ARG A 77 -6.22 13.97 28.59
CA ARG A 77 -7.42 14.79 28.56
C ARG A 77 -7.06 16.12 29.21
N VAL A 78 -6.94 17.18 28.40
CA VAL A 78 -6.95 18.54 28.92
C VAL A 78 -8.31 18.72 29.60
N SER A 79 -8.27 18.84 30.93
CA SER A 79 -9.40 19.14 31.80
C SER A 79 -9.99 20.51 31.52
#